data_AF-A0A349LZN7-F1
#
_entry.id   AF-A0A349LZN7-F1
#
_cell.length_a   1.000
_cell.length_b   1.000
_cell.length_c   1.000
_cell.angle_alpha   90.00
_cell.angle_beta   90.00
_cell.angle_gamma   90.00
#
_symmetry.space_group_name_H-M   'P 1'
#
loop_
_entity.id
_entity.type
_entity.pdbx_description
1 polymer ?
#
loop_
_entity_poly.entity_id
_entity_poly.type
_entity_poly.pdbx_seq_one_letter_code
_entity_poly.pdbx_strand_id
1 'polypeptide(L)'
;PRRLPALKRILKVMSLVAANNPTPGSLSGLATIHFARWVIIDDGANLLFESNYDGNWEQYIGDFVDKISGGMDAIWGNCIGYPSHGSKDIQGFKQAIIDHQVKAQVFYSAYPHDSVKNIRNDIEIGRKLSRFINQRGVADWLRRL
;
A
#
# COMPACT_ATOMS: atom_id res chain seq x y z
N PRO A 1 4.33 -9.51 -24.01
CA PRO A 1 5.79 -9.58 -24.32
C PRO A 1 6.46 -8.21 -24.62
N ARG A 2 6.01 -7.44 -25.62
CA ARG A 2 6.69 -6.18 -26.03
C ARG A 2 6.78 -5.11 -24.93
N ARG A 3 5.79 -5.06 -24.03
CA ARG A 3 5.73 -4.09 -22.92
C ARG A 3 6.50 -4.53 -21.65
N LEU A 4 6.93 -5.79 -21.59
CA LEU A 4 7.56 -6.38 -20.40
C LEU A 4 8.88 -5.70 -19.99
N PRO A 5 9.80 -5.34 -20.91
CA PRO A 5 11.03 -4.64 -20.51
C PRO A 5 10.76 -3.26 -19.90
N ALA A 6 9.77 -2.53 -20.43
CA ALA A 6 9.37 -1.23 -19.91
C ALA A 6 8.78 -1.38 -18.49
N LEU A 7 7.86 -2.33 -18.31
CA LEU A 7 7.28 -2.62 -16.99
C LEU A 7 8.34 -3.01 -15.96
N LYS A 8 9.29 -3.89 -16.32
CA LYS A 8 10.42 -4.26 -15.45
C LYS A 8 11.23 -3.03 -15.03
N ARG A 9 11.48 -2.09 -15.95
CA ARG A 9 12.20 -0.85 -15.64
C ARG A 9 11.40 0.05 -14.69
N ILE A 10 10.09 0.20 -14.91
CA ILE A 10 9.20 0.98 -14.04
C ILE A 10 9.22 0.42 -12.61
N LEU A 11 9.01 -0.89 -12.45
CA LEU A 11 9.02 -1.53 -11.13
C LEU A 11 10.39 -1.42 -10.45
N LYS A 12 11.49 -1.53 -11.20
CA LYS A 12 12.85 -1.34 -10.65
C LYS A 12 13.05 0.08 -10.13
N VAL A 13 12.63 1.09 -10.88
CA VAL A 13 12.71 2.50 -10.45
C VAL A 13 11.85 2.73 -9.21
N MET A 14 10.61 2.23 -9.19
CA MET A 14 9.75 2.34 -8.00
C MET A 14 10.36 1.68 -6.76
N SER A 15 10.91 0.48 -6.91
CA SER A 15 11.60 -0.23 -5.82
C SER A 15 12.80 0.56 -5.30
N LEU A 16 13.59 1.17 -6.18
CA LEU A 16 14.70 2.04 -5.79
C LEU A 16 14.22 3.30 -5.07
N VAL A 17 13.15 3.94 -5.54
CA VAL A 17 12.59 5.13 -4.89
C VAL A 17 12.08 4.79 -3.49
N ALA A 18 11.34 3.68 -3.34
CA ALA A 18 10.81 3.22 -2.05
C ALA A 18 11.93 2.84 -1.06
N ALA A 19 12.99 2.19 -1.54
CA ALA A 19 14.13 1.80 -0.70
C ALA A 19 14.93 3.02 -0.18
N ASN A 20 15.03 4.08 -0.98
CA ASN A 20 15.80 5.28 -0.63
C ASN A 20 14.97 6.38 0.05
N ASN A 21 13.63 6.31 -0.05
CA ASN A 21 12.70 7.23 0.59
C ASN A 21 11.68 6.45 1.41
N PRO A 22 12.07 5.91 2.58
CA PRO A 22 11.11 5.25 3.44
C PRO A 22 10.10 6.29 3.90
N THR A 23 8.89 6.26 3.32
CA THR A 23 7.74 7.05 3.77
C THR A 23 7.08 6.24 4.88
N PRO A 24 7.33 6.56 6.17
CA PRO A 24 6.79 5.73 7.25
C PRO A 24 5.27 5.73 7.12
N GLY A 25 4.69 4.55 6.93
CA GLY A 25 3.26 4.25 6.86
C GLY A 25 2.43 5.05 5.83
N SER A 26 3.02 5.47 4.71
CA SER A 26 2.24 5.98 3.59
C SER A 26 2.86 5.58 2.27
N LEU A 27 2.02 5.20 1.29
CA LEU A 27 2.42 5.05 -0.10
C LEU A 27 1.96 6.28 -0.87
N SER A 28 2.86 7.20 -1.17
CA SER A 28 2.56 8.40 -1.97
C SER A 28 1.34 9.21 -1.49
N GLY A 29 1.15 9.36 -0.18
CA GLY A 29 0.02 10.09 0.40
C GLY A 29 -1.24 9.24 0.64
N LEU A 30 -1.21 7.95 0.32
CA LEU A 30 -2.18 6.96 0.80
C LEU A 30 -1.74 6.49 2.19
N ALA A 31 -2.52 6.82 3.21
CA ALA A 31 -2.23 6.52 4.61
C ALA A 31 -3.08 5.37 5.17
N THR A 32 -3.84 4.70 4.30
CA THR A 32 -4.74 3.58 4.60
C THR A 32 -4.13 2.23 4.19
N ILE A 33 -2.93 2.22 3.61
CA ILE A 33 -2.28 1.01 3.10
C ILE A 33 -1.34 0.45 4.15
N HIS A 34 -1.59 -0.79 4.57
CA HIS A 34 -0.68 -1.58 5.41
C HIS A 34 0.46 -2.15 4.57
N PHE A 35 0.12 -2.65 3.38
CA PHE A 35 1.06 -3.30 2.48
C PHE A 35 0.60 -3.18 1.03
N ALA A 36 1.53 -3.05 0.09
CA ALA A 36 1.25 -3.10 -1.35
C ALA A 36 2.46 -3.63 -2.11
N ARG A 37 2.24 -4.56 -3.04
CA ARG A 37 3.30 -5.17 -3.83
C ARG A 37 2.88 -5.47 -5.26
N TRP A 38 3.77 -5.16 -6.19
CA TRP A 38 3.70 -5.57 -7.58
C TRP A 38 4.76 -6.62 -7.87
N VAL A 39 4.38 -7.73 -8.49
CA VAL A 39 5.29 -8.81 -8.87
C VAL A 39 4.93 -9.30 -10.27
N ILE A 40 5.94 -9.52 -11.11
CA ILE A 40 5.77 -10.19 -12.39
C ILE A 40 5.92 -11.69 -12.15
N ILE A 41 4.91 -12.47 -12.55
CA ILE A 41 4.86 -13.93 -12.39
C ILE A 41 4.67 -14.61 -13.77
N ASP A 42 4.66 -15.94 -13.78
CA ASP A 42 4.41 -16.78 -14.97
C ASP A 42 5.28 -16.38 -16.17
N ASP A 43 6.60 -16.34 -15.95
CA ASP A 43 7.60 -15.97 -16.96
C ASP A 43 7.37 -14.62 -17.66
N GLY A 44 6.68 -13.70 -16.99
CA GLY A 44 6.37 -12.38 -17.54
C GLY A 44 5.04 -12.29 -18.29
N ALA A 45 4.21 -13.32 -18.19
CA ALA A 45 2.85 -13.30 -18.72
C ALA A 45 1.92 -12.46 -17.84
N ASN A 46 2.09 -12.51 -16.51
CA ASN A 46 1.15 -11.92 -15.57
C ASN A 46 1.81 -10.91 -14.62
N LEU A 47 1.06 -9.85 -14.31
CA LEU A 47 1.39 -8.91 -13.24
C LEU A 47 0.45 -9.16 -12.07
N LEU A 48 1.02 -9.63 -10.96
CA LEU A 48 0.33 -9.74 -9.68
C LEU A 48 0.43 -8.41 -8.93
N PHE A 49 -0.72 -7.92 -8.48
CA PHE A 49 -0.81 -6.87 -7.47
C PHE A 49 -1.51 -7.42 -6.24
N GLU A 50 -0.91 -7.21 -5.08
CA GLU A 50 -1.48 -7.55 -3.79
C GLU A 50 -1.35 -6.36 -2.85
N SER A 51 -2.38 -6.14 -2.04
CA SER A 51 -2.43 -5.01 -1.10
C SER A 51 -3.34 -5.30 0.08
N ASN A 52 -3.00 -4.74 1.23
CA ASN A 52 -3.80 -4.78 2.44
C ASN A 52 -4.05 -3.33 2.89
N TYR A 53 -5.31 -3.00 3.15
CA TYR A 53 -5.73 -1.63 3.35
C TYR A 53 -6.92 -1.51 4.31
N ASP A 54 -7.08 -0.32 4.87
CA ASP A 54 -8.23 0.08 5.66
C ASP A 54 -9.41 0.48 4.77
N GLY A 55 -10.63 0.24 5.26
CA GLY A 55 -11.85 0.67 4.59
C GLY A 55 -12.33 -0.30 3.51
N ASN A 56 -13.22 0.19 2.66
CA ASN A 56 -13.84 -0.64 1.62
C ASN A 56 -13.12 -0.52 0.27
N TRP A 57 -13.37 -1.50 -0.59
CA TRP A 57 -12.75 -1.61 -1.92
C TRP A 57 -13.01 -0.38 -2.80
N GLU A 58 -14.21 0.21 -2.78
CA GLU A 58 -14.53 1.33 -3.65
C GLU A 58 -13.75 2.60 -3.30
N GLN A 59 -13.65 2.91 -2.00
CA GLN A 59 -12.88 4.03 -1.49
C GLN A 59 -11.39 3.83 -1.79
N TYR A 60 -10.89 2.62 -1.54
CA TYR A 60 -9.50 2.27 -1.78
C TYR A 60 -9.09 2.48 -3.25
N ILE A 61 -9.88 1.96 -4.20
CA ILE A 61 -9.57 2.14 -5.64
C ILE A 61 -9.72 3.61 -6.06
N GLY A 62 -10.72 4.33 -5.53
CA GLY A 62 -10.87 5.77 -5.78
C GLY A 62 -9.64 6.56 -5.35
N ASP A 63 -9.15 6.32 -4.14
CA ASP A 63 -7.96 7.00 -3.60
C ASP A 63 -6.70 6.77 -4.46
N PHE A 64 -6.55 5.59 -5.06
CA PHE A 64 -5.46 5.28 -5.99
C PHE A 64 -5.52 6.10 -7.27
N VAL A 65 -6.72 6.22 -7.85
CA VAL A 65 -6.94 7.03 -9.07
C VAL A 65 -6.65 8.50 -8.76
N ASP A 66 -7.17 9.01 -7.65
CA ASP A 66 -7.05 10.42 -7.29
C ASP A 66 -5.61 10.83 -6.99
N LYS A 67 -4.87 10.01 -6.25
CA LYS A 67 -3.52 10.38 -5.77
C LYS A 67 -2.38 9.86 -6.64
N ILE A 68 -2.59 8.78 -7.39
CA ILE A 68 -1.49 8.07 -8.05
C ILE A 68 -1.83 7.63 -9.49
N SER A 69 -2.85 8.20 -10.14
CA SER A 69 -3.26 7.86 -11.53
C SER A 69 -2.11 7.65 -12.52
N GLY A 70 -1.14 8.56 -12.56
CA GLY A 70 0.02 8.42 -13.45
C GLY A 70 0.88 7.17 -13.20
N GLY A 71 1.03 6.77 -11.93
CA GLY A 71 1.69 5.52 -11.57
C GLY A 71 0.85 4.29 -11.98
N MET A 72 -0.47 4.40 -11.90
CA MET A 72 -1.38 3.34 -12.33
C MET A 72 -1.36 3.11 -13.83
N ASP A 73 -1.40 4.19 -14.60
CA ASP A 73 -1.27 4.13 -16.05
C ASP A 73 0.09 3.55 -16.46
N ALA A 74 1.15 3.94 -15.76
CA ALA A 74 2.50 3.44 -16.03
C ALA A 74 2.65 1.94 -15.76
N ILE A 75 1.96 1.39 -14.75
CA ILE A 75 2.08 -0.01 -14.35
C ILE A 75 1.03 -0.88 -15.07
N TRP A 76 -0.26 -0.63 -14.79
CA TRP A 76 -1.37 -1.45 -15.29
C TRP A 76 -1.73 -1.15 -16.74
N GLY A 77 -1.30 -0.02 -17.31
CA GLY A 77 -1.35 0.21 -18.76
C GLY A 77 -0.58 -0.81 -19.59
N ASN A 78 0.23 -1.68 -18.96
CA ASN A 78 0.88 -2.80 -19.61
C ASN A 78 0.04 -4.09 -19.62
N CYS A 79 -1.11 -4.12 -18.94
CA CYS A 79 -1.99 -5.28 -18.80
C CYS A 79 -3.12 -5.28 -19.85
N ILE A 80 -3.64 -6.46 -20.14
CA ILE A 80 -4.83 -6.64 -20.98
C ILE A 80 -6.06 -6.14 -20.21
N GLY A 81 -7.02 -5.55 -20.93
CA GLY A 81 -8.26 -5.04 -20.33
C GLY A 81 -8.13 -3.68 -19.65
N TYR A 82 -6.92 -3.10 -19.55
CA TYR A 82 -6.75 -1.75 -19.02
C TYR A 82 -7.48 -0.72 -19.91
N PRO A 83 -8.25 0.22 -19.34
CA PRO A 83 -9.04 1.17 -20.12
C PRO A 83 -8.17 2.04 -21.03
N SER A 84 -8.66 2.33 -22.24
CA SER A 84 -7.99 3.18 -23.23
C SER A 84 -7.78 4.61 -22.74
N HIS A 85 -8.69 5.11 -21.89
CA HIS A 85 -8.63 6.43 -21.27
C HIS A 85 -7.86 6.44 -19.93
N GLY A 86 -7.21 5.32 -19.59
CA GLY A 86 -6.42 5.17 -18.37
C GLY A 86 -7.26 5.12 -17.10
N SER A 87 -6.59 5.20 -15.95
CA SER A 87 -7.17 5.07 -14.61
C SER A 87 -8.25 6.13 -14.30
N LYS A 88 -8.24 7.26 -15.02
CA LYS A 88 -9.26 8.32 -14.89
C LYS A 88 -10.63 7.90 -15.41
N ASP A 89 -10.70 6.94 -16.32
CA ASP A 89 -11.93 6.18 -16.54
C ASP A 89 -12.09 5.19 -15.39
N ILE A 90 -12.55 5.70 -14.24
CA ILE A 90 -12.60 4.94 -12.99
C ILE A 90 -13.52 3.73 -13.11
N GLN A 91 -14.58 3.79 -13.92
CA GLN A 91 -15.50 2.68 -14.10
C GLN A 91 -14.87 1.57 -14.95
N GLY A 92 -14.26 1.94 -16.09
CA GLY A 92 -13.51 0.98 -16.91
C GLY A 92 -12.33 0.37 -16.14
N PHE A 93 -11.65 1.18 -15.33
CA PHE A 93 -10.55 0.70 -14.49
C PHE A 93 -11.02 -0.27 -13.40
N LYS A 94 -12.10 0.06 -12.69
CA LYS A 94 -12.74 -0.82 -11.70
C LYS A 94 -13.17 -2.14 -12.33
N GLN A 95 -13.78 -2.11 -13.51
CA GLN A 95 -14.19 -3.32 -14.23
C GLN A 95 -12.99 -4.18 -14.60
N ALA A 96 -11.91 -3.58 -15.11
CA ALA A 96 -10.68 -4.30 -15.43
C ALA A 96 -10.08 -5.01 -14.22
N ILE A 97 -10.17 -4.42 -13.02
CA ILE A 97 -9.76 -5.07 -11.78
C ILE A 97 -10.67 -6.27 -11.48
N ILE A 98 -12.00 -6.08 -11.49
CA ILE A 98 -12.98 -7.13 -11.19
C ILE A 98 -12.79 -8.34 -12.11
N ASP A 99 -12.59 -8.09 -13.40
CA ASP A 99 -12.43 -9.15 -14.42
C ASP A 99 -11.18 -10.02 -14.19
N HIS A 100 -10.18 -9.50 -13.47
CA HIS A 100 -8.89 -10.16 -13.21
C HIS A 100 -8.62 -10.37 -11.71
N GLN A 101 -9.61 -10.13 -10.85
CA GLN A 101 -9.46 -10.26 -9.41
C GLN A 101 -9.66 -11.71 -8.98
N VAL A 102 -8.72 -12.22 -8.18
CA VAL A 102 -8.87 -13.50 -7.50
C VAL A 102 -9.14 -13.24 -6.02
N LYS A 103 -10.18 -13.86 -5.48
CA LYS A 103 -10.51 -13.76 -4.05
C LYS A 103 -9.44 -14.47 -3.23
N ALA A 104 -8.86 -13.75 -2.26
CA ALA A 104 -7.97 -14.37 -1.28
C ALA A 104 -8.73 -15.45 -0.50
N GLN A 105 -8.19 -16.67 -0.47
CA GLN A 105 -8.81 -17.79 0.24
C GLN A 105 -8.55 -17.71 1.75
N VAL A 106 -7.38 -17.19 2.13
CA VAL A 106 -6.95 -17.00 3.51
C VAL A 106 -6.35 -15.62 3.63
N PHE A 107 -6.72 -14.90 4.69
CA PHE A 107 -6.14 -13.62 5.05
C PHE A 107 -5.81 -13.62 6.54
N TYR A 108 -4.59 -13.26 6.89
CA TYR A 108 -4.13 -13.16 8.26
C TYR A 108 -3.77 -11.72 8.58
N SER A 109 -4.25 -11.23 9.72
CA SER A 109 -3.80 -9.98 10.32
C SER A 109 -3.56 -10.22 11.80
N ALA A 110 -2.40 -9.78 12.30
CA ALA A 110 -2.12 -9.77 13.73
C ALA A 110 -2.99 -8.73 14.47
N TYR A 111 -3.46 -7.71 13.76
CA TYR A 111 -4.24 -6.58 14.28
C TYR A 111 -5.48 -6.35 13.40
N PRO A 112 -6.49 -7.24 13.40
CA PRO A 112 -7.60 -7.20 12.46
C PRO A 112 -8.57 -6.02 12.68
N HIS A 113 -8.49 -5.35 13.83
CA HIS A 113 -9.38 -4.26 14.20
C HIS A 113 -8.69 -2.89 14.26
N ASP A 114 -7.39 -2.85 13.94
CA ASP A 114 -6.60 -1.62 14.03
C ASP A 114 -6.28 -1.08 12.64
N SER A 115 -6.66 0.17 12.42
CA SER A 115 -6.28 0.90 11.20
C SER A 115 -4.79 1.23 11.20
N VAL A 116 -4.22 1.51 10.03
CA VAL A 116 -2.86 2.06 9.89
C VAL A 116 -2.70 3.29 10.77
N LYS A 117 -3.73 4.14 10.83
CA LYS A 117 -3.74 5.34 11.68
C LYS A 117 -3.63 5.00 13.17
N ASN A 118 -4.41 4.04 13.66
CA ASN A 118 -4.38 3.62 15.06
C ASN A 118 -3.05 2.98 15.43
N ILE A 119 -2.58 2.02 14.62
CA ILE A 119 -1.28 1.35 14.84
C ILE A 119 -0.16 2.39 14.96
N ARG A 120 -0.16 3.42 14.10
CA ARG A 120 0.85 4.48 14.14
C ARG A 120 0.75 5.34 15.38
N ASN A 121 -0.47 5.72 15.76
CA ASN A 121 -0.71 6.47 16.98
C ASN A 121 -0.21 5.69 18.21
N ASP A 122 -0.50 4.39 18.27
CA ASP A 122 -0.12 3.54 19.40
C ASP A 122 1.39 3.33 19.47
N ILE A 123 2.07 3.16 18.32
CA ILE A 123 3.53 3.16 18.24
C ILE A 123 4.11 4.49 18.74
N GLU A 124 3.50 5.63 18.38
CA GLU A 124 3.96 6.94 18.83
C GLU A 124 3.76 7.15 20.34
N ILE A 125 2.60 6.77 20.87
CA ILE A 125 2.31 6.78 22.30
C ILE A 125 3.32 5.90 23.04
N GLY A 126 3.52 4.66 22.58
CA GLY A 126 4.48 3.72 23.19
C GLY A 126 5.90 4.26 23.20
N ARG A 127 6.35 4.89 22.10
CA ARG A 127 7.68 5.55 22.05
C ARG A 127 7.80 6.70 23.04
N LYS A 128 6.79 7.58 23.12
CA LYS A 128 6.78 8.72 24.04
C LYS A 128 6.74 8.26 25.49
N LEU A 129 5.89 7.29 25.81
CA LEU A 129 5.78 6.71 27.13
C LEU A 129 7.08 6.02 27.56
N SER A 130 7.70 5.23 26.68
CA SER A 130 8.99 4.61 26.94
C SER A 130 10.08 5.64 27.22
N ARG A 131 10.14 6.74 26.44
CA ARG A 131 11.08 7.84 26.70
C ARG A 131 10.82 8.50 28.06
N PHE A 132 9.55 8.71 28.42
CA PHE A 132 9.17 9.31 29.70
C PHE A 132 9.56 8.43 30.89
N ILE A 133 9.22 7.14 30.86
CA ILE A 133 9.53 6.18 31.94
C ILE A 133 11.04 6.07 32.18
N ASN A 134 11.84 6.17 31.13
CA ASN A 134 13.30 6.09 31.21
C ASN A 134 13.99 7.38 31.68
N GLN A 135 13.25 8.45 31.99
CA GLN A 135 13.84 9.66 32.59
C GLN A 135 14.23 9.41 34.05
N ARG A 136 15.34 10.02 34.49
CA ARG A 136 15.84 9.86 35.87
C ARG A 136 14.77 10.28 36.88
N GLY A 137 14.59 9.47 37.92
CA GLY A 137 13.65 9.74 39.01
C GLY A 137 12.18 9.44 38.70
N VAL A 138 11.79 9.20 37.43
CA VAL A 138 10.40 8.87 37.08
C VAL A 138 9.98 7.52 37.66
N ALA A 139 10.84 6.50 37.59
CA ALA A 139 10.56 5.19 38.16
C ALA A 139 10.33 5.26 39.68
N ASP A 140 11.13 6.05 40.41
CA ASP A 140 10.99 6.21 41.86
C ASP A 140 9.74 7.01 42.22
N TRP A 141 9.40 8.02 41.42
CA TRP A 141 8.16 8.78 41.56
C TRP A 141 6.91 7.91 41.34
N LEU A 142 6.90 7.08 40.29
CA LEU A 142 5.77 6.18 39.98
C LEU A 142 5.50 5.17 41.09
N ARG A 143 6.51 4.74 41.86
CA ARG A 143 6.32 3.84 43.01
C ARG A 143 5.58 4.48 44.19
N ARG A 144 5.36 5.80 44.17
CA ARG A 144 4.65 6.55 45.22
C ARG A 144 3.17 6.81 44.89
N LEU A 145 2.74 6.56 43.65
CA LEU A 145 1.35 6.59 43.22
C LEU A 145 0.68 5.25 43.52
#